data_AF-A0A6V7JYN4-F1
#
_entry.id   AF-A0A6V7JYN4-F1
#
_cell.length_a   1.000
_cell.length_b   1.000
_cell.length_c   1.000
_cell.angle_alpha   90.00
_cell.angle_beta   90.00
_cell.angle_gamma   90.00
#
_symmetry.space_group_name_H-M   'P 1'
#
loop_
_entity.id
_entity.type
_entity.pdbx_description
1 polymer ?
#
loop_
_entity_poly.entity_id
_entity_poly.type
_entity_poly.pdbx_seq_one_letter_code
_entity_poly.pdbx_strand_id
1 'polypeptide(L)' 'SSCHIPVSDWCAVCYNGGSCVETIHGITCHCPRFWTGPQCKEPVTCRDLPCRQATACHDY' A
#
# COMPACT_ATOMS: atom_id res chain seq x y z
N SER A 1 12.08 29.93 -9.25
CA SER A 1 11.77 28.49 -9.40
C SER A 1 11.94 27.83 -8.05
N SER A 2 10.87 27.84 -7.25
CA SER A 2 10.86 27.18 -5.95
C SER A 2 9.83 26.06 -6.02
N CYS A 3 10.30 24.84 -6.25
CA CYS A 3 9.49 23.66 -6.04
C CYS A 3 9.37 23.50 -4.52
N HIS A 4 8.29 24.00 -3.93
CA HIS A 4 7.89 23.55 -2.61
C HIS A 4 7.60 22.06 -2.75
N ILE A 5 8.50 21.18 -2.31
CA ILE A 5 8.23 19.74 -2.21
C ILE A 5 7.58 19.57 -0.83
N PRO A 6 6.24 19.49 -0.71
CA PRO A 6 5.58 19.52 0.58
C PRO A 6 5.63 18.13 1.18
N VAL A 7 6.46 17.86 2.19
CA VAL A 7 6.51 16.67 3.10
C VAL A 7 6.29 15.25 2.52
N SER A 8 6.22 15.05 1.20
CA SER A 8 5.41 13.96 0.65
C SER A 8 5.91 13.43 -0.71
N ASP A 9 7.17 13.62 -1.09
CA ASP A 9 7.68 13.03 -2.36
C ASP A 9 7.64 11.48 -2.34
N TRP A 10 7.59 10.91 -1.14
CA TRP A 10 7.47 9.48 -0.88
C TRP A 10 6.04 9.03 -0.51
N CYS A 11 5.22 9.93 0.05
CA CYS A 11 3.75 9.81 0.11
C CYS A 11 3.13 9.90 -1.30
N ALA A 12 3.86 10.33 -2.33
CA ALA A 12 3.29 10.56 -3.64
C ALA A 12 2.87 9.28 -4.39
N VAL A 13 3.18 8.07 -3.89
CA VAL A 13 2.88 6.87 -4.67
C VAL A 13 2.57 5.63 -3.83
N CYS A 14 1.52 5.71 -3.01
CA CYS A 14 0.74 4.49 -2.74
C CYS A 14 -0.11 4.20 -3.98
N TYR A 15 0.11 3.06 -4.61
CA TYR A 15 -0.59 2.66 -5.81
C TYR A 15 -1.91 1.96 -5.47
N ASN A 16 -2.74 1.72 -6.49
CA ASN A 16 -3.96 0.92 -6.40
C ASN A 16 -4.98 1.41 -5.36
N GLY A 17 -4.96 2.71 -5.03
CA GLY A 17 -5.86 3.31 -4.04
C GLY A 17 -5.36 3.22 -2.59
N GLY A 18 -4.07 2.93 -2.37
CA GLY A 18 -3.48 3.01 -1.03
C GLY A 18 -3.48 4.42 -0.46
N SER A 19 -3.57 4.52 0.85
CA SER A 19 -3.56 5.80 1.59
C SER A 19 -2.27 5.94 2.37
N CYS A 20 -1.62 7.09 2.29
CA CYS A 20 -0.43 7.36 3.07
C CYS A 20 -0.80 7.72 4.50
N VAL A 21 -0.13 7.10 5.46
CA VAL A 21 -0.31 7.36 6.88
C VAL A 21 1.01 7.72 7.52
N GLU A 22 1.09 8.85 8.21
CA GLU A 22 2.27 9.22 8.98
C GLU A 22 2.30 8.43 10.29
N THR A 23 3.43 7.82 10.61
CA THR A 23 3.68 7.09 11.85
C THR A 23 4.90 7.67 12.57
N ILE A 24 5.12 7.27 13.82
CA ILE A 24 6.29 7.70 14.61
C ILE A 24 7.64 7.29 13.98
N HIS A 25 7.64 6.30 13.07
CA HIS A 25 8.83 5.81 12.37
C HIS A 25 8.96 6.39 10.95
N GLY A 26 8.09 7.34 10.57
CA GLY A 26 7.95 7.86 9.21
C GLY A 26 6.57 7.53 8.64
N ILE A 27 6.31 7.91 7.39
CA ILE A 27 5.09 7.56 6.65
C ILE A 27 5.12 6.08 6.22
N THR A 28 3.95 5.49 6.05
CA THR A 28 3.74 4.15 5.51
C THR A 28 2.50 4.16 4.63
N CYS A 29 2.44 3.27 3.62
CA CYS A 29 1.24 3.09 2.82
C CYS A 29 0.29 2.08 3.50
N HIS A 30 -0.96 2.49 3.69
CA HIS A 30 -2.06 1.60 4.01
C HIS A 30 -2.66 1.07 2.71
N CYS A 31 -2.47 -0.21 2.44
CA CYS A 31 -2.91 -0.84 1.19
C CYS A 31 -4.35 -1.35 1.25
N PRO A 32 -5.11 -1.24 0.15
CA PRO A 32 -6.44 -1.83 0.06
C PRO A 32 -6.37 -3.35 0.00
N ARG A 33 -7.52 -4.00 0.23
CA ARG A 33 -7.68 -5.44 0.01
C ARG A 33 -7.13 -5.81 -1.37
N PHE A 34 -6.28 -6.84 -1.40
CA PHE A 34 -5.57 -7.36 -2.58
C PHE A 34 -4.28 -6.68 -2.98
N TRP A 35 -3.79 -5.69 -2.23
CA TRP A 35 -2.50 -5.05 -2.50
C TRP A 35 -1.61 -5.03 -1.26
N THR A 36 -0.31 -5.11 -1.48
CA THR A 36 0.72 -5.19 -0.45
C THR A 36 2.01 -4.52 -0.93
N GLY A 37 3.03 -4.56 -0.06
CA GLY A 37 4.31 -3.91 -0.27
C GLY A 37 4.33 -2.46 0.22
N PRO A 38 5.52 -1.83 0.28
CA PRO A 38 5.71 -0.49 0.82
C PRO A 38 4.97 0.60 0.05
N GLN A 39 4.59 0.32 -1.20
CA GLN A 39 3.86 1.23 -2.10
C GLN A 39 2.54 0.65 -2.61
N CYS A 40 2.05 -0.47 -2.08
CA CYS A 40 0.82 -1.12 -2.56
C CYS A 40 0.84 -1.49 -4.06
N LYS A 41 2.03 -1.79 -4.62
CA LYS A 41 2.18 -2.22 -6.02
C LYS A 41 2.03 -3.72 -6.20
N GLU A 42 2.27 -4.47 -5.14
CA GLU A 42 2.33 -5.93 -5.20
C GLU A 42 0.93 -6.47 -4.94
N PRO A 43 0.38 -7.34 -5.81
CA PRO A 43 -0.88 -7.98 -5.54
C PRO A 43 -0.71 -9.00 -4.41
N VAL A 44 -1.66 -9.05 -3.49
CA VAL A 44 -1.70 -10.09 -2.46
C VAL A 44 -2.08 -11.41 -3.15
N THR A 45 -1.22 -12.41 -3.02
CA THR A 45 -1.48 -13.74 -3.57
C THR A 45 -2.15 -14.64 -2.54
N CYS A 46 -2.80 -15.72 -3.00
CA CYS A 46 -3.37 -16.75 -2.13
C CYS A 46 -2.35 -17.38 -1.17
N ARG A 47 -1.06 -17.33 -1.51
CA ARG A 47 0.03 -17.84 -0.66
C ARG A 47 0.35 -16.91 0.51
N ASP A 48 0.09 -15.61 0.36
CA ASP A 48 0.36 -14.60 1.37
C ASP A 48 -0.80 -14.42 2.35
N LEU A 49 -2.01 -14.87 2.00
CA LEU A 49 -3.15 -14.84 2.91
C LEU A 49 -3.14 -16.03 3.86
N PRO A 50 -3.39 -15.81 5.16
CA PRO A 50 -3.68 -16.92 6.07
C PRO A 50 -4.95 -17.64 5.60
N CYS A 51 -4.98 -18.99 5.70
CA CYS A 51 -6.09 -19.81 5.17
C CYS A 51 -7.50 -19.40 5.63
N ARG A 52 -7.62 -18.64 6.74
CA ARG A 52 -8.90 -18.10 7.23
C ARG A 52 -9.38 -16.84 6.48
N GLN A 53 -8.51 -16.16 5.74
CA GLN A 53 -8.81 -14.98 4.92
C GLN A 53 -8.77 -15.27 3.41
N ALA A 54 -8.52 -16.53 3.04
CA ALA A 54 -8.42 -16.98 1.64
C ALA A 54 -9.74 -16.83 0.84
N THR A 55 -10.89 -16.61 1.50
CA THR A 55 -12.16 -16.27 0.84
C THR A 55 -12.14 -14.92 0.12
N ALA A 56 -11.13 -14.07 0.38
CA ALA A 56 -10.93 -12.84 -0.38
C ALA A 56 -10.18 -13.10 -1.70
N CYS A 57 -9.41 -14.18 -1.82
CA CYS A 57 -8.67 -14.50 -3.03
C CYS A 57 -9.62 -15.03 -4.11
N HIS A 58 -9.85 -14.21 -5.14
CA HIS A 58 -10.40 -14.68 -6.40
C HIS A 58 -9.21 -14.94 -7.34
N ASP A 59 -8.79 -16.20 -7.42
CA ASP A 59 -7.95 -16.68 -8.52
C ASP A 59 -8.80 -16.59 -9.79
N TYR A 60 -8.33 -15.86 -10.80
CA TYR A 60 -8.98 -15.78 -12.11
C TYR A 60 -8.43 -16.84 -13.05
#